data_AF-A0A530AHD0-F1
#
_entry.id   AF-A0A530AHD0-F1
#
_cell.length_a   1.000
_cell.length_b   1.000
_cell.length_c   1.000
_cell.angle_alpha   90.00
_cell.angle_beta   90.00
_cell.angle_gamma   90.00
#
_symmetry.space_group_name_H-M   'P 1'
#
loop_
_entity.id
_entity.type
_entity.pdbx_description
1 polymer ?
#
loop_
_entity_poly.entity_id
_entity_poly.type
_entity_poly.pdbx_seq_one_letter_code
_entity_poly.pdbx_strand_id
1 'polypeptide(L)'
;DSTVTLWSWRTEDEAAMHRIFEAFEKKNPDIKVNIQFTPDADYQNRLSTALRGGHGPDIAQLKAYGELQPFIEGGYLDALDDSVAELKNMPDAALGGARGRADGKLYGVPYSVPMMGVFYNEDI
;
A
#
# COMPACT_ATOMS: atom_id res chain seq x y z
N ASP A 1 -16.25 -9.74 15.03
CA ASP A 1 -15.97 -8.36 14.62
C ASP A 1 -14.48 -8.08 14.74
N SER A 2 -13.83 -7.87 13.60
CA SER A 2 -12.41 -7.53 13.51
C SER A 2 -12.27 -6.20 12.78
N THR A 3 -11.62 -5.22 13.40
CA THR A 3 -11.29 -3.94 12.76
C THR A 3 -9.86 -4.01 12.25
N VAL A 4 -9.68 -3.75 10.96
CA VAL A 4 -8.39 -3.64 10.29
C VAL A 4 -8.08 -2.15 10.09
N THR A 5 -6.88 -1.73 10.47
CA THR A 5 -6.39 -0.37 10.29
C THR A 5 -5.59 -0.24 9.00
N LEU A 6 -5.90 0.79 8.20
CA LEU A 6 -5.19 1.08 6.96
C LEU A 6 -4.65 2.50 6.98
N TRP A 7 -3.38 2.73 6.66
CA TRP A 7 -2.86 4.09 6.50
C TRP A 7 -2.55 4.43 5.05
N SER A 8 -2.99 5.59 4.60
CA SER A 8 -2.77 6.11 3.23
C SER A 8 -2.24 7.54 3.25
N TRP A 9 -1.47 7.92 2.22
CA TRP A 9 -1.06 9.31 2.02
C TRP A 9 -1.92 10.09 1.03
N ARG A 10 -2.83 9.39 0.34
CA ARG A 10 -3.65 9.91 -0.76
C ARG A 10 -4.91 10.59 -0.21
N THR A 11 -4.74 11.74 0.44
CA THR A 11 -5.85 12.53 0.99
C THR A 11 -6.91 12.91 -0.05
N GLU A 12 -6.52 13.07 -1.31
CA GLU A 12 -7.42 13.35 -2.42
C GLU A 12 -8.33 12.16 -2.80
N ASP A 13 -7.95 10.93 -2.41
CA ASP A 13 -8.72 9.72 -2.68
C ASP A 13 -9.67 9.35 -1.53
N GLU A 14 -9.66 10.10 -0.41
CA GLU A 14 -10.36 9.75 0.84
C GLU A 14 -11.84 9.42 0.61
N ALA A 15 -12.57 10.31 -0.07
CA ALA A 15 -13.99 10.10 -0.38
C ALA A 15 -14.23 8.86 -1.26
N ALA A 16 -13.31 8.54 -2.17
CA ALA A 16 -13.41 7.36 -3.01
C ALA A 16 -13.11 6.07 -2.21
N MET A 17 -12.07 6.08 -1.38
CA MET A 17 -11.69 4.97 -0.52
C MET A 17 -12.79 4.62 0.48
N HIS A 18 -13.42 5.61 1.12
CA HIS A 18 -14.54 5.34 2.02
C HIS A 18 -15.70 4.64 1.31
N ARG A 19 -16.06 5.05 0.09
CA ARG A 19 -17.10 4.37 -0.69
C ARG A 19 -16.73 2.92 -1.03
N ILE A 20 -15.46 2.67 -1.35
CA ILE A 20 -14.96 1.32 -1.63
C ILE A 20 -15.07 0.45 -0.38
N PHE A 21 -14.61 0.94 0.77
CA PHE A 21 -14.66 0.17 2.01
C PHE A 21 -16.08 0.02 2.54
N GLU A 22 -16.97 0.99 2.39
CA GLU A 22 -18.40 0.80 2.67
C GLU A 22 -19.01 -0.34 1.84
N ALA A 23 -18.66 -0.44 0.55
CA ALA A 23 -19.11 -1.54 -0.30
C ALA A 23 -18.49 -2.89 0.10
N PHE A 24 -17.22 -2.88 0.52
CA PHE A 24 -16.53 -4.06 1.06
C PHE A 24 -17.19 -4.55 2.36
N GLU A 25 -17.41 -3.66 3.33
CA GLU A 25 -18.02 -4.00 4.63
C GLU A 25 -19.46 -4.49 4.49
N LYS A 26 -20.24 -3.97 3.53
CA LYS A 26 -21.58 -4.50 3.22
C LYS A 26 -21.55 -5.96 2.78
N LYS A 27 -20.48 -6.39 2.12
CA LYS A 27 -20.28 -7.79 1.69
C LYS A 27 -19.58 -8.64 2.75
N ASN A 28 -18.89 -8.02 3.70
CA ASN A 28 -18.08 -8.66 4.73
C ASN A 28 -18.46 -8.06 6.10
N PRO A 29 -19.64 -8.38 6.65
CA PRO A 29 -20.19 -7.69 7.81
C PRO A 29 -19.34 -7.83 9.09
N ASP A 30 -18.53 -8.88 9.18
CA ASP A 30 -17.66 -9.17 10.34
C ASP A 30 -16.34 -8.37 10.33
N ILE A 31 -16.03 -7.69 9.22
CA ILE A 31 -14.79 -6.94 9.02
C ILE A 31 -15.11 -5.44 8.93
N LYS A 32 -14.35 -4.64 9.68
CA LYS A 32 -14.38 -3.17 9.62
C LYS A 32 -13.05 -2.63 9.15
N VAL A 33 -13.06 -1.59 8.33
CA VAL A 33 -11.85 -0.94 7.82
C VAL A 33 -11.77 0.48 8.35
N ASN A 34 -10.78 0.72 9.21
CA ASN A 34 -10.44 2.05 9.70
C ASN A 34 -9.27 2.61 8.88
N ILE A 35 -9.59 3.34 7.80
CA ILE A 35 -8.59 4.02 7.00
C ILE A 35 -8.25 5.40 7.59
N GLN A 36 -6.95 5.71 7.71
CA GLN A 36 -6.44 6.99 8.17
C GLN A 36 -5.54 7.62 7.12
N PHE A 37 -5.75 8.91 6.89
CA PHE A 37 -4.96 9.68 5.92
C PHE A 37 -3.94 10.57 6.64
N THR A 38 -2.75 10.70 6.04
CA THR A 38 -1.74 11.66 6.46
C THR A 38 -1.16 12.31 5.21
N PRO A 39 -1.00 13.64 5.14
CA PRO A 39 -0.39 14.27 3.97
C PRO A 39 0.93 13.61 3.56
N ASP A 40 1.19 13.49 2.26
CA ASP A 40 2.36 12.79 1.71
C ASP A 40 3.70 13.25 2.31
N ALA A 41 3.84 14.56 2.55
CA ALA A 41 5.03 15.15 3.15
C ALA A 41 5.39 14.56 4.53
N ASP A 42 4.39 14.15 5.31
CA ASP A 42 4.56 13.64 6.68
C ASP A 42 4.45 12.11 6.76
N TYR A 43 3.82 11.48 5.76
CA TYR A 43 3.42 10.07 5.80
C TYR A 43 4.59 9.11 6.04
N GLN A 44 5.65 9.21 5.22
CA GLN A 44 6.77 8.25 5.28
C GLN A 44 7.48 8.29 6.63
N ASN A 45 7.65 9.48 7.21
CA ASN A 45 8.26 9.66 8.53
C ASN A 45 7.36 9.11 9.65
N ARG A 46 6.05 9.37 9.57
CA ARG A 46 5.06 8.82 10.50
C ARG A 46 5.07 7.29 10.46
N LEU A 47 4.99 6.70 9.27
CA LEU A 47 4.98 5.25 9.09
C LEU A 47 6.27 4.62 9.61
N SER A 48 7.43 5.16 9.25
CA SER A 48 8.73 4.65 9.70
C SER A 48 8.88 4.70 11.23
N THR A 49 8.41 5.77 11.85
CA THR A 49 8.44 5.91 13.32
C THR A 49 7.51 4.90 13.99
N ALA A 50 6.30 4.74 13.47
CA ALA A 50 5.31 3.81 14.01
C ALA A 50 5.76 2.35 13.89
N LEU A 51 6.29 1.93 12.73
CA LEU A 51 6.79 0.58 12.52
C LEU A 51 7.98 0.24 13.43
N ARG A 52 8.94 1.17 13.57
CA ARG A 52 10.06 1.01 14.52
C ARG A 52 9.60 0.91 15.97
N GLY A 53 8.53 1.62 16.31
CA GLY A 53 7.92 1.58 17.64
C GLY A 53 7.01 0.36 17.89
N GLY A 54 6.75 -0.48 16.88
CA GLY A 54 5.82 -1.61 17.00
C GLY A 54 4.35 -1.21 17.09
N HIS A 55 3.98 -0.04 16.55
CA HIS A 55 2.63 0.53 16.59
C HIS A 55 2.15 0.98 15.21
N GLY A 56 2.62 0.33 14.14
CA GLY A 56 2.15 0.58 12.78
C GLY A 56 0.72 0.07 12.53
N PRO A 57 0.12 0.41 11.38
CA PRO A 57 -1.18 -0.12 10.98
C PRO A 57 -1.08 -1.61 10.58
N ASP A 58 -2.23 -2.27 10.47
CA ASP A 58 -2.31 -3.62 9.90
C ASP A 58 -1.99 -3.61 8.40
N ILE A 59 -2.40 -2.56 7.70
CA ILE A 59 -2.13 -2.35 6.27
C ILE A 59 -1.56 -0.94 6.08
N ALA A 60 -0.41 -0.83 5.42
CA ALA A 60 0.14 0.45 4.99
C ALA A 60 0.11 0.55 3.47
N GLN A 61 -0.26 1.72 2.96
CA GLN A 61 0.08 2.08 1.59
C GLN A 61 1.61 2.29 1.53
N LEU A 62 2.28 1.61 0.60
CA LEU A 62 3.74 1.64 0.51
C LEU A 62 4.20 2.28 -0.80
N LYS A 63 5.27 3.08 -0.72
CA LYS A 63 5.97 3.58 -1.91
C LYS A 63 6.83 2.47 -2.48
N ALA A 64 6.71 2.24 -3.79
CA ALA A 64 7.33 1.10 -4.47
C ALA A 64 8.87 1.19 -4.57
N TYR A 65 9.48 0.09 -5.00
CA TYR A 65 10.90 -0.01 -5.35
C TYR A 65 11.84 0.34 -4.19
N GLY A 66 12.64 1.40 -4.35
CA GLY A 66 13.68 1.78 -3.40
C GLY A 66 13.13 2.23 -2.05
N GLU A 67 11.98 2.89 -2.05
CA GLU A 67 11.36 3.40 -0.82
C GLU A 67 10.74 2.29 0.05
N LEU A 68 10.49 1.13 -0.54
CA LEU A 68 10.01 -0.07 0.16
C LEU A 68 11.12 -0.78 0.95
N GLN A 69 12.35 -0.77 0.43
CA GLN A 69 13.43 -1.64 0.92
C GLN A 69 13.79 -1.43 2.40
N PRO A 70 13.87 -0.19 2.93
CA PRO A 70 14.18 0.01 4.34
C PRO A 70 13.17 -0.64 5.29
N PHE A 71 11.91 -0.82 4.86
CA PHE A 71 10.90 -1.51 5.66
C PHE A 71 11.06 -3.03 5.61
N ILE A 72 11.44 -3.57 4.45
CA ILE A 72 11.76 -5.01 4.28
C ILE A 72 13.00 -5.35 5.11
N GLU A 73 14.09 -4.59 4.94
CA GLU A 73 15.36 -4.79 5.65
C GLU A 73 15.21 -4.64 7.17
N GLY A 74 14.30 -3.77 7.61
CA GLY A 74 13.94 -3.62 9.02
C GLY A 74 13.06 -4.74 9.59
N GLY A 75 12.58 -5.67 8.75
CA GLY A 75 11.68 -6.75 9.17
C GLY A 75 10.29 -6.27 9.58
N TYR A 76 9.84 -5.12 9.04
CA TYR A 76 8.56 -4.51 9.42
C TYR A 76 7.38 -4.94 8.55
N LEU A 77 7.63 -5.72 7.50
CA LEU A 77 6.62 -6.15 6.54
C LEU A 77 6.62 -7.66 6.44
N ASP A 78 5.43 -8.23 6.31
CA ASP A 78 5.26 -9.65 6.04
C ASP A 78 5.47 -9.95 4.55
N ALA A 79 6.14 -11.07 4.27
CA ALA A 79 6.19 -11.62 2.92
C ALA A 79 4.81 -12.21 2.56
N LEU A 80 4.32 -11.91 1.37
CA LEU A 80 2.95 -12.19 0.95
C LEU A 80 2.83 -13.35 -0.04
N ASP A 81 3.95 -13.91 -0.51
CA ASP A 81 4.00 -14.95 -1.55
C ASP A 81 3.10 -16.17 -1.23
N ASP A 82 3.02 -16.54 0.04
CA ASP A 82 2.25 -17.69 0.52
C ASP A 82 0.84 -17.32 1.03
N SER A 83 0.61 -16.05 1.39
CA SER A 83 -0.65 -15.58 1.99
C SER A 83 -1.60 -14.93 0.98
N VAL A 84 -1.09 -14.45 -0.16
CA VAL A 84 -1.87 -13.79 -1.22
C VAL A 84 -1.64 -14.50 -2.56
N ALA A 85 -2.43 -15.53 -2.81
CA ALA A 85 -2.29 -16.37 -4.01
C ALA A 85 -2.47 -15.58 -5.32
N GLU A 86 -3.27 -14.53 -5.31
CA GLU A 86 -3.60 -13.67 -6.45
C GLU A 86 -2.39 -12.92 -7.01
N LEU A 87 -1.32 -12.75 -6.23
CA LEU A 87 -0.07 -12.16 -6.70
C LEU A 87 0.50 -12.92 -7.90
N LYS A 88 0.28 -14.24 -7.98
CA LYS A 88 0.73 -15.09 -9.10
C LYS A 88 0.05 -14.73 -10.43
N ASN A 89 -1.09 -14.05 -10.39
CA ASN A 89 -1.85 -13.64 -11.57
C ASN A 89 -1.48 -12.22 -12.04
N MET A 90 -0.62 -11.51 -11.31
CA MET A 90 -0.24 -10.14 -11.67
C MET A 90 0.95 -10.13 -12.64
N PRO A 91 1.02 -9.13 -13.56
CA PRO A 91 2.18 -8.96 -14.42
C PRO A 91 3.46 -8.74 -13.61
N ASP A 92 4.56 -9.38 -13.99
CA ASP A 92 5.84 -9.25 -13.26
C ASP A 92 6.33 -7.80 -13.20
N ALA A 93 6.07 -7.01 -14.25
CA ALA A 93 6.35 -5.58 -14.27
C ALA A 93 5.65 -4.79 -13.14
N ALA A 94 4.44 -5.21 -12.73
CA ALA A 94 3.75 -4.61 -11.60
C ALA A 94 4.32 -5.11 -10.25
N LEU A 95 4.66 -6.41 -10.19
CA LEU A 95 5.24 -7.04 -9.00
C LEU A 95 6.64 -6.50 -8.65
N GLY A 96 7.41 -6.05 -9.63
CA GLY A 96 8.76 -5.51 -9.43
C GLY A 96 8.83 -4.38 -8.40
N GLY A 97 7.77 -3.58 -8.25
CA GLY A 97 7.68 -2.52 -7.26
C GLY A 97 7.51 -3.00 -5.82
N ALA A 98 7.08 -4.23 -5.61
CA ALA A 98 6.83 -4.83 -4.29
C ALA A 98 7.90 -5.85 -3.87
N ARG A 99 8.92 -6.06 -4.71
CA ARG A 99 9.90 -7.13 -4.54
C ARG A 99 11.05 -6.73 -3.61
N GLY A 100 11.38 -7.60 -2.65
CA GLY A 100 12.59 -7.50 -1.86
C GLY A 100 13.83 -7.75 -2.72
N ARG A 101 14.83 -6.87 -2.62
CA ARG A 101 16.07 -7.00 -3.40
C ARG A 101 16.94 -8.18 -2.98
N ALA A 102 16.91 -8.54 -1.70
CA ALA A 102 17.79 -9.56 -1.14
C ALA A 102 17.24 -10.99 -1.32
N ASP A 103 15.94 -11.17 -1.13
CA ASP A 103 15.29 -12.50 -1.10
C ASP A 103 14.30 -12.74 -2.24
N GLY A 104 14.00 -11.71 -3.04
CA GLY A 104 13.10 -11.80 -4.19
C GLY A 104 11.62 -11.96 -3.83
N LYS A 105 11.25 -11.93 -2.54
CA LYS A 105 9.88 -12.10 -2.06
C LYS A 105 9.02 -10.85 -2.29
N LEU A 106 7.70 -11.00 -2.24
CA LEU A 106 6.75 -9.91 -2.43
C LEU A 106 6.23 -9.40 -1.09
N TYR A 107 6.34 -8.10 -0.86
CA TYR A 107 5.99 -7.44 0.42
C TYR A 107 4.82 -6.46 0.30
N GLY A 108 4.09 -6.53 -0.81
CA GLY A 108 2.95 -5.67 -1.06
C GLY A 108 2.11 -6.18 -2.22
N VAL A 109 0.86 -5.73 -2.25
CA VAL A 109 -0.07 -5.97 -3.36
C VAL A 109 -0.09 -4.72 -4.25
N PRO A 110 0.43 -4.78 -5.48
CA PRO A 110 0.34 -3.65 -6.41
C PRO A 110 -1.12 -3.29 -6.71
N TYR A 111 -1.51 -2.05 -6.41
CA TYR A 111 -2.86 -1.53 -6.71
C TYR A 111 -2.85 -0.44 -7.78
N SER A 112 -1.73 0.26 -7.96
CA SER A 112 -1.53 1.24 -9.03
C SER A 112 -0.06 1.25 -9.48
N VAL A 113 0.16 1.51 -10.76
CA VAL A 113 1.49 1.72 -11.34
C VAL A 113 1.48 3.12 -11.96
N PRO A 114 2.26 4.08 -11.43
CA PRO A 114 2.31 5.41 -12.00
C PRO A 114 2.96 5.33 -13.40
N MET A 115 2.32 5.98 -14.38
CA MET A 115 2.84 6.11 -15.74
C MET A 115 3.35 7.53 -15.95
N MET A 116 4.59 7.66 -16.38
CA MET A 116 5.16 8.94 -16.79
C MET A 116 4.81 9.19 -18.26
N GLY A 117 4.24 10.36 -18.54
CA GLY A 117 3.92 10.82 -19.89
C GLY A 117 4.20 12.30 -20.03
N VAL A 118 4.42 12.74 -21.26
CA VAL A 118 4.49 14.17 -21.58
C VAL A 118 3.13 14.60 -22.07
N PHE A 119 2.54 15.58 -21.40
CA PHE A 119 1.36 16.28 -21.88
C PHE A 119 1.83 17.59 -22.51
N TYR A 120 1.41 17.86 -23.74
CA TYR A 120 1.63 19.14 -24.40
C TYR A 120 0.33 19.62 -25.04
N ASN A 121 0.24 20.93 -25.28
CA ASN A 121 -0.86 21.49 -26.04
C ASN A 121 -0.51 21.39 -27.53
N GLU A 122 -1.28 20.62 -28.31
CA GLU A 122 -1.03 20.45 -29.75
C GLU A 122 -1.22 21.75 -30.56
N ASP A 123 -1.94 22.74 -30.01
CA ASP A 123 -2.21 24.02 -30.65
C ASP A 123 -1.09 25.07 -30.47
N ILE A 124 -0.04 24.76 -29.70
CA ILE A 124 1.14 25.64 -29.46
C ILE A 124 2.38 25.00 -30.08
#